data_AF-A0A529PZR6-F1
#
_entry.id   AF-A0A529PZR6-F1
#
_cell.length_a   1.000
_cell.length_b   1.000
_cell.length_c   1.000
_cell.angle_alpha   90.00
_cell.angle_beta   90.00
_cell.angle_gamma   90.00
#
_symmetry.space_group_name_H-M   'P 1'
#
loop_
_entity.id
_entity.type
_entity.pdbx_description
1 polymer ?
#
loop_
_entity_poly.entity_id
_entity_poly.type
_entity_poly.pdbx_seq_one_letter_code
_entity_poly.pdbx_strand_id
1 'polypeptide(L)'
;LIAADTIVASDTSGIPITKLQAHISHPERMVGMHWSNPPHIIPMIEVIAGEKTAPETVATIRDLIRSIGLLPVVVKKDVPGFVENRVLYALLREAVDLVERGVIEPEDLDTCVS
;
A
#
# COMPACT_ATOMS: atom_id res chain seq x y z
N LEU A 1 -11.07 18.85 14.98
CA LEU A 1 -9.97 19.73 14.49
C LEU A 1 -8.66 19.10 14.96
N ILE A 2 -7.69 18.94 14.06
CA ILE A 2 -6.33 18.47 14.35
C ILE A 2 -5.34 19.65 14.33
N ALA A 3 -4.17 19.52 14.95
CA ALA A 3 -3.16 20.58 14.95
C ALA A 3 -2.62 20.85 13.54
N ALA A 4 -2.01 22.02 13.33
CA ALA A 4 -1.53 22.48 12.02
C ALA A 4 -0.39 21.61 11.47
N ASP A 5 0.36 20.95 12.34
CA ASP A 5 1.50 20.10 12.05
C ASP A 5 1.16 18.59 12.03
N THR A 6 -0.09 18.21 12.32
CA THR A 6 -0.50 16.81 12.33
C THR A 6 -0.49 16.20 10.93
N ILE A 7 0.32 15.15 10.73
CA ILE A 7 0.28 14.31 9.53
C ILE A 7 -0.99 13.45 9.52
N VAL A 8 -1.64 13.35 8.37
CA VAL A 8 -2.81 12.50 8.14
C VAL A 8 -2.41 11.32 7.29
N ALA A 9 -2.31 10.14 7.90
CA ALA A 9 -1.99 8.90 7.22
C ALA A 9 -3.26 8.06 6.96
N SER A 10 -3.43 7.55 5.75
CA SER A 10 -4.52 6.66 5.37
C SER A 10 -4.02 5.24 5.13
N ASP A 11 -4.70 4.25 5.72
CA ASP A 11 -4.50 2.81 5.49
C ASP A 11 -5.43 2.24 4.41
N THR A 12 -5.83 3.06 3.43
CA THR A 12 -6.64 2.56 2.30
C THR A 12 -5.82 1.58 1.47
N SER A 13 -6.41 0.47 1.00
CA SER A 13 -5.70 -0.52 0.15
C SER A 13 -5.88 -0.30 -1.36
N GLY A 14 -6.63 0.73 -1.78
CA GLY A 14 -6.98 0.90 -3.19
C GLY A 14 -7.46 2.28 -3.62
N ILE A 15 -7.80 3.18 -2.69
CA ILE A 15 -8.15 4.57 -3.04
C ILE A 15 -6.84 5.35 -3.19
N PRO A 16 -6.56 5.96 -4.35
CA PRO A 16 -5.37 6.79 -4.53
C PRO A 16 -5.31 7.94 -3.51
N ILE A 17 -4.15 8.15 -2.89
CA ILE A 17 -3.93 9.22 -1.90
C ILE A 17 -4.21 10.60 -2.49
N THR A 18 -3.89 10.78 -3.76
CA THR A 18 -4.19 11.99 -4.57
C THR A 18 -5.68 12.29 -4.61
N LYS A 19 -6.55 11.26 -4.66
CA LYS A 19 -8.00 11.48 -4.60
C LYS A 19 -8.43 11.94 -3.21
N LEU A 20 -7.86 11.36 -2.16
CA LEU A 20 -8.15 11.76 -0.78
C LEU A 20 -7.67 13.18 -0.47
N GLN A 21 -6.54 13.59 -1.06
CA GLN A 21 -6.00 14.95 -0.94
C GLN A 21 -6.96 16.04 -1.41
N ALA A 22 -7.92 15.74 -2.29
CA ALA A 22 -8.93 16.70 -2.74
C ALA A 22 -9.92 17.11 -1.62
N HIS A 23 -9.96 16.37 -0.51
CA HIS A 23 -10.94 16.53 0.57
C HIS A 23 -10.32 17.04 1.88
N ILE A 24 -9.06 17.51 1.86
CA ILE A 24 -8.37 18.05 3.03
C ILE A 24 -7.76 19.43 2.71
N SER A 25 -7.80 20.35 3.68
CA SER A 25 -7.30 21.73 3.51
C SER A 25 -5.79 21.84 3.33
N HIS A 26 -5.04 20.83 3.76
CA HIS A 26 -3.59 20.78 3.81
C HIS A 26 -3.11 19.44 3.23
N PRO A 27 -3.18 19.27 1.90
CA PRO A 27 -2.87 18.00 1.25
C PRO A 27 -1.39 17.60 1.37
N GLU A 28 -0.49 18.54 1.62
CA GLU A 28 0.96 18.34 1.77
C GLU A 28 1.34 17.42 2.94
N ARG A 29 0.48 17.35 3.95
CA ARG A 29 0.64 16.53 5.16
C ARG A 29 -0.23 15.27 5.14
N MET A 30 -0.82 14.93 4.00
CA MET A 30 -1.54 13.67 3.80
C MET A 30 -0.65 12.63 3.12
N VAL A 31 -0.65 11.39 3.60
CA VAL A 31 0.14 10.28 3.02
C VAL A 31 -0.62 8.96 3.10
N GLY A 32 -0.26 8.00 2.26
CA GLY A 32 -0.64 6.60 2.45
C GLY A 32 0.34 5.89 3.39
N MET A 33 -0.21 5.08 4.30
CA MET A 33 0.53 4.18 5.19
C MET A 33 -0.21 2.85 5.17
N HIS A 34 -0.04 2.10 4.08
CA HIS A 34 -0.80 0.89 3.79
C HIS A 34 -0.12 -0.33 4.42
N TRP A 35 -0.86 -1.01 5.28
CA TRP A 35 -0.40 -2.18 6.02
C TRP A 35 -0.85 -3.47 5.34
N SER A 36 0.08 -4.41 5.18
CA SER A 36 -0.24 -5.76 4.71
C SER A 36 -0.86 -6.60 5.83
N ASN A 37 -1.84 -7.43 5.49
CA ASN A 37 -2.54 -8.28 6.46
C ASN A 37 -1.85 -9.67 6.59
N PRO A 38 -1.62 -10.20 7.81
CA PRO A 38 -1.87 -9.58 9.11
C PRO A 38 -0.74 -8.61 9.56
N PRO A 39 -1.08 -7.40 10.04
CA PRO A 39 -0.12 -6.30 10.24
C PRO A 39 0.86 -6.50 11.40
N HIS A 40 0.61 -7.47 12.27
CA HIS A 40 1.49 -7.82 13.38
C HIS A 40 2.51 -8.91 13.01
N ILE A 41 2.36 -9.53 11.84
CA ILE A 41 3.26 -10.58 11.33
C ILE A 41 4.03 -10.06 10.12
N ILE A 42 3.36 -9.35 9.21
CA ILE A 42 3.99 -8.81 8.00
C ILE A 42 4.66 -7.49 8.35
N PRO A 43 6.01 -7.38 8.28
CA PRO A 43 6.72 -6.21 8.77
C PRO A 43 6.71 -5.03 7.80
N MET A 44 6.20 -5.23 6.58
CA MET A 44 6.27 -4.26 5.49
C MET A 44 5.08 -3.29 5.54
N ILE A 45 5.35 -2.01 5.30
CA ILE A 45 4.34 -0.97 5.17
C ILE A 45 4.65 -0.12 3.95
N GLU A 46 3.70 0.03 3.02
CA GLU A 46 3.84 0.93 1.90
C GLU A 46 3.59 2.38 2.36
N VAL A 47 4.53 3.28 2.04
CA VAL A 47 4.42 4.72 2.24
C VAL A 47 4.17 5.38 0.89
N ILE A 48 2.95 5.88 0.66
CA ILE A 48 2.50 6.33 -0.66
C ILE A 48 2.37 7.84 -0.68
N ALA A 49 3.14 8.48 -1.55
CA ALA A 49 3.01 9.91 -1.81
C ALA A 49 1.90 10.17 -2.85
N GLY A 50 0.83 10.86 -2.44
CA GLY A 50 -0.08 11.53 -3.37
C GLY A 50 0.59 12.74 -4.04
N GLU A 51 0.03 13.25 -5.13
CA GLU A 51 0.63 14.31 -5.98
C GLU A 51 1.09 15.56 -5.21
N LYS A 52 0.38 15.94 -4.14
CA LYS A 52 0.70 17.15 -3.36
C LYS A 52 1.46 16.87 -2.07
N THR A 53 1.81 15.61 -1.79
CA THR A 53 2.46 15.23 -0.53
C THR A 53 3.84 15.84 -0.43
N ALA A 54 4.15 16.49 0.69
CA ALA A 54 5.49 17.02 0.92
C ALA A 54 6.51 15.87 1.10
N PRO A 55 7.72 15.98 0.54
CA PRO A 55 8.80 15.01 0.77
C PRO A 55 9.09 14.77 2.25
N GLU A 56 8.97 15.80 3.08
CA GLU A 56 9.17 15.75 4.52
C GLU A 56 8.12 14.89 5.23
N THR A 57 6.86 14.91 4.75
CA THR A 57 5.79 14.04 5.26
C THR A 57 6.12 12.56 5.02
N VAL A 58 6.59 12.23 3.82
CA VAL A 58 7.02 10.87 3.46
C VAL A 58 8.22 10.44 4.30
N ALA A 59 9.21 11.32 4.46
CA ALA A 59 10.40 11.06 5.26
C ALA A 59 10.05 10.80 6.73
N THR A 60 9.18 11.64 7.30
CA THR A 60 8.72 11.51 8.69
C THR A 60 8.03 10.17 8.93
N ILE A 61 7.14 9.75 8.02
CA ILE A 61 6.41 8.48 8.15
C ILE A 61 7.33 7.27 7.93
N ARG A 62 8.24 7.34 6.96
CA ARG A 62 9.27 6.32 6.77
C ARG A 62 10.11 6.14 8.04
N ASP A 63 10.53 7.23 8.66
CA ASP A 63 11.40 7.18 9.85
C ASP A 63 10.61 6.74 11.09
N LEU A 64 9.32 7.10 11.20
CA LEU A 64 8.40 6.55 12.20
C LEU A 64 8.30 5.02 12.08
N ILE A 65 8.05 4.49 10.88
CA ILE A 65 7.93 3.05 10.64
C ILE A 65 9.21 2.31 11.04
N ARG A 66 10.38 2.87 10.71
CA ARG A 66 11.68 2.30 11.14
C ARG A 66 11.84 2.33 12.66
N SER A 67 11.40 3.41 13.32
CA SER A 67 11.55 3.55 14.77
C SER A 67 10.76 2.50 15.57
N ILE A 68 9.69 1.96 14.99
CA ILE A 68 8.88 0.89 15.57
C ILE A 68 9.30 -0.52 15.08
N GLY A 69 10.45 -0.65 14.41
CA GLY A 69 11.02 -1.93 13.99
C GLY A 69 10.42 -2.53 12.72
N LEU A 70 9.67 -1.74 11.94
CA LEU A 70 9.01 -2.18 10.71
C LEU A 70 9.75 -1.68 9.46
N LEU A 71 9.38 -2.22 8.29
CA LEU A 71 10.07 -2.04 7.01
C LEU A 71 9.26 -1.12 6.08
N PRO A 72 9.59 0.18 5.98
CA PRO A 72 8.87 1.07 5.08
C PRO A 72 9.29 0.85 3.61
N VAL A 73 8.30 0.80 2.71
CA VAL A 73 8.48 0.76 1.25
C VAL A 73 7.91 2.04 0.66
N VAL A 74 8.77 2.92 0.13
CA VAL A 74 8.32 4.20 -0.43
C VAL A 74 7.82 4.02 -1.87
N VAL A 75 6.52 4.23 -2.07
CA VAL A 75 5.88 4.23 -3.39
C VAL A 75 5.95 5.63 -3.97
N LYS A 76 6.83 5.81 -4.96
CA LYS A 76 7.16 7.13 -5.55
C LYS A 76 6.00 7.78 -6.31
N LYS A 77 5.05 6.99 -6.80
CA LYS A 77 3.92 7.47 -7.57
C LYS A 77 2.66 6.77 -7.12
N ASP A 78 1.67 7.57 -6.74
CA ASP A 78 0.34 7.09 -6.40
C ASP A 78 -0.33 6.41 -7.60
N VAL A 79 -0.71 5.16 -7.41
CA VAL A 79 -1.40 4.32 -8.40
C VAL A 79 -2.45 3.49 -7.68
N PRO A 80 -3.61 3.21 -8.31
CA PRO A 80 -4.61 2.32 -7.71
C PRO A 80 -4.02 0.94 -7.40
N GLY A 81 -4.22 0.49 -6.15
CA GLY A 81 -3.68 -0.76 -5.62
C GLY A 81 -2.18 -0.74 -5.32
N PHE A 82 -1.54 0.43 -5.35
CA PHE A 82 -0.12 0.62 -4.99
C PHE A 82 0.82 -0.39 -5.66
N VAL A 83 1.79 -0.98 -4.96
CA VAL A 83 2.69 -1.97 -5.55
C VAL A 83 2.29 -3.38 -5.14
N GLU A 84 2.09 -3.62 -3.85
CA GLU A 84 1.78 -4.96 -3.32
C GLU A 84 0.56 -5.59 -4.03
N ASN A 85 -0.59 -4.92 -3.99
CA ASN A 85 -1.81 -5.48 -4.58
C ASN A 85 -1.69 -5.64 -6.09
N ARG A 86 -0.94 -4.79 -6.78
CA ARG A 86 -0.73 -4.93 -8.24
C ARG A 86 0.04 -6.18 -8.60
N VAL A 87 1.08 -6.51 -7.83
CA VAL A 87 1.86 -7.75 -8.02
C VAL A 87 0.99 -8.96 -7.66
N LEU A 88 0.30 -8.92 -6.52
CA LEU A 88 -0.61 -9.99 -6.10
C LEU A 88 -1.68 -10.28 -7.15
N TYR A 89 -2.36 -9.24 -7.67
CA TYR A 89 -3.38 -9.43 -8.70
C TYR A 89 -2.81 -9.87 -10.06
N ALA A 90 -1.54 -9.61 -10.36
CA ALA A 90 -0.92 -10.17 -11.55
C ALA A 90 -0.75 -11.70 -11.41
N LEU A 91 -0.26 -12.16 -10.25
CA LEU A 91 -0.12 -13.59 -9.95
C LEU A 91 -1.48 -14.30 -9.90
N LEU A 92 -2.47 -13.70 -9.22
CA LEU A 92 -3.81 -14.27 -9.14
C LEU A 92 -4.48 -14.42 -10.51
N ARG A 93 -4.25 -13.47 -11.43
CA ARG A 93 -4.79 -13.58 -12.79
C ARG A 93 -4.21 -14.77 -13.56
N GLU A 94 -2.91 -15.02 -13.41
CA GLU A 94 -2.28 -16.20 -14.03
C GLU A 94 -2.79 -17.49 -13.39
N ALA A 95 -2.92 -17.51 -12.05
CA ALA A 95 -3.44 -18.67 -11.36
C ALA A 95 -4.85 -19.04 -11.83
N VAL A 96 -5.72 -18.04 -11.99
CA VAL A 96 -7.08 -18.24 -12.52
C VAL A 96 -7.04 -18.73 -13.98
N ASP A 97 -6.20 -18.16 -14.85
CA ASP A 97 -6.09 -18.59 -16.26
C ASP A 97 -5.73 -20.08 -16.38
N LEU A 98 -4.76 -20.55 -15.59
CA LEU A 98 -4.30 -21.94 -15.61
C LEU A 98 -5.41 -22.91 -15.20
N VAL A 99 -6.19 -22.56 -14.17
CA VAL A 99 -7.34 -23.36 -13.72
C VAL A 99 -8.47 -23.32 -14.76
N GLU A 100 -8.84 -22.15 -15.27
CA GLU A 100 -9.94 -22.00 -16.24
C GLU A 100 -9.67 -22.76 -17.55
N ARG A 101 -8.40 -22.88 -17.95
CA ARG A 101 -7.98 -23.67 -19.11
C ARG A 101 -7.86 -25.17 -18.84
N GLY A 102 -8.11 -25.62 -17.60
CA GLY A 102 -7.96 -27.02 -17.20
C GLY A 102 -6.53 -27.52 -17.25
N VAL A 103 -5.54 -26.62 -17.07
CA VAL A 103 -4.12 -27.02 -17.00
C VAL A 103 -3.82 -27.74 -15.68
N ILE A 104 -4.50 -27.34 -14.60
CA ILE A 104 -4.30 -27.82 -13.24
C ILE A 104 -5.57 -27.64 -12.42
N GLU A 105 -5.78 -28.51 -11.43
CA GLU A 105 -6.85 -28.34 -10.44
C GLU A 105 -6.46 -27.25 -9.41
N PRO A 106 -7.43 -26.50 -8.83
CA PRO A 106 -7.14 -25.44 -7.87
C PRO A 106 -6.27 -25.86 -6.69
N GLU A 107 -6.49 -27.06 -6.13
CA GLU A 107 -5.75 -27.56 -4.97
C GLU A 107 -4.28 -27.86 -5.29
N ASP A 108 -4.01 -28.38 -6.49
CA ASP A 108 -2.66 -28.64 -6.98
C ASP A 108 -1.94 -27.33 -7.32
N LEU A 109 -2.68 -26.31 -7.79
CA LEU A 109 -2.14 -24.97 -8.00
C LEU A 109 -1.68 -24.34 -6.68
N ASP A 110 -2.53 -24.36 -5.65
CA ASP A 110 -2.18 -23.83 -4.33
C ASP A 110 -0.94 -24.51 -3.75
N THR A 111 -0.77 -25.81 -4.00
CA THR A 111 0.42 -26.58 -3.59
C THR A 111 1.69 -26.11 -4.31
N CYS A 112 1.58 -25.56 -5.53
CA CYS A 112 2.73 -25.07 -6.30
C CYS A 112 3.22 -23.68 -5.86
N VAL A 113 2.39 -22.89 -5.16
CA VAL A 113 2.67 -21.46 -4.84
C VAL A 113 2.55 -21.12 -3.35
N SER A 114 2.47 -22.14 -2.49
CA SER A 114 2.39 -22.02 -1.03
C SER A 114 3.74 -21.81 -0.35
#